data_AF-A0A926CNM7-F1
#
_entry.id   AF-A0A926CNM7-F1
#
_cell.length_a   1.000
_cell.length_b   1.000
_cell.length_c   1.000
_cell.angle_alpha   90.00
_cell.angle_beta   90.00
_cell.angle_gamma   90.00
#
_symmetry.space_group_name_H-M   'P 1'
#
loop_
_entity.id
_entity.type
_entity.pdbx_description
1 polymer ?
#
loop_
_entity_poly.entity_id
_entity_poly.type
_entity_poly.pdbx_seq_one_letter_code
_entity_poly.pdbx_strand_id
1 'polypeptide(L)'
;MNITGLLSIGDRNGGSVRTGGDEFRDNLSFSKGAHSIKLGYHFLRDVNQWADPSRTSFTFNPRYTGNAFADYLLGHPSQVTTGSEGLRLNQVQGGHFVFLQDDWKASARLTVNVGLRYEYRPPYVDYKGYVTNFDLSTGQLSPPLQKRELQPWETGRFEAGVPVHGYENRLIQPRLGLANP
;
A
#
# COMPACT_ATOMS: atom_id res chain seq x y z
N MET A 1 14.22 26.68 -5.23
CA MET A 1 14.41 28.13 -5.37
C MET A 1 14.38 28.48 -6.85
N ASN A 2 13.61 29.50 -7.25
CA ASN A 2 13.44 29.90 -8.63
C ASN A 2 13.78 31.39 -8.79
N ILE A 3 14.69 31.73 -9.70
CA ILE A 3 15.03 33.11 -10.07
C ILE A 3 14.72 33.25 -11.55
N THR A 4 13.83 34.17 -11.92
CA THR A 4 13.39 34.34 -13.31
C THR A 4 14.58 34.55 -14.24
N GLY A 5 14.65 33.76 -15.32
CA GLY A 5 15.75 33.82 -16.29
C GLY A 5 16.99 33.01 -15.92
N LEU A 6 16.97 32.30 -14.80
CA LEU A 6 18.05 31.40 -14.34
C LEU A 6 17.49 29.98 -14.10
N LEU A 7 18.41 29.00 -14.03
CA LEU A 7 18.05 27.64 -13.65
C LEU A 7 17.55 27.60 -12.20
N SER A 8 16.49 26.82 -11.97
CA SER A 8 15.98 26.58 -10.61
C SER A 8 16.95 25.69 -9.83
N ILE A 9 17.16 26.03 -8.56
CA ILE A 9 18.02 25.27 -7.64
C ILE A 9 17.14 24.51 -6.65
N GLY A 10 17.37 23.20 -6.53
CA GLY A 10 16.62 22.31 -5.64
C GLY A 10 15.28 21.83 -6.21
N ASP A 11 14.65 20.89 -5.52
CA ASP A 11 13.35 20.31 -5.81
C ASP A 11 12.23 21.03 -5.03
N ARG A 12 10.99 20.97 -5.54
CA ARG A 12 9.81 21.52 -4.85
C ARG A 12 9.03 20.45 -4.09
N ASN A 13 8.91 19.28 -4.69
CA ASN A 13 8.20 18.13 -4.15
C ASN A 13 9.09 16.89 -4.35
N GLY A 14 9.02 15.95 -3.42
CA GLY A 14 9.80 14.73 -3.50
C GLY A 14 9.99 14.09 -2.15
N GLY A 15 9.36 12.94 -1.96
CA GLY A 15 9.53 12.12 -0.77
C GLY A 15 9.73 10.66 -1.11
N SER A 16 9.90 9.85 -0.07
CA SER A 16 10.18 8.44 -0.21
C SER A 16 8.94 7.69 -0.69
N VAL A 17 9.09 6.93 -1.77
CA VAL A 17 8.16 5.89 -2.18
C VAL A 17 8.83 4.56 -1.92
N ARG A 18 8.17 3.69 -1.17
CA ARG A 18 8.57 2.29 -1.03
C ARG A 18 7.34 1.43 -1.21
N THR A 19 7.24 0.85 -2.39
CA THR A 19 6.25 -0.19 -2.71
C THR A 19 7.00 -1.51 -2.84
N GLY A 20 6.45 -2.57 -2.28
CA GLY A 20 7.03 -3.90 -2.36
C GLY A 20 6.45 -4.81 -1.30
N GLY A 21 7.12 -5.91 -1.02
CA GLY A 21 6.60 -6.88 -0.09
C GLY A 21 7.49 -8.08 0.09
N ASP A 22 7.07 -8.95 0.99
CA ASP A 22 7.68 -10.25 1.22
C ASP A 22 6.67 -11.32 0.83
N GLU A 23 7.10 -12.33 0.07
CA GLU A 23 6.25 -13.46 -0.27
C GLU A 23 6.87 -14.79 0.16
N PHE A 24 6.01 -15.70 0.59
CA PHE A 24 6.36 -17.08 0.85
C PHE A 24 5.39 -17.98 0.10
N ARG A 25 5.91 -18.86 -0.75
CA ARG A 25 5.12 -19.79 -1.56
C ARG A 25 5.63 -21.20 -1.38
N ASP A 26 4.70 -22.11 -1.14
CA ASP A 26 4.96 -23.54 -1.09
C ASP A 26 3.93 -24.30 -1.91
N ASN A 27 4.40 -25.32 -2.63
CA ASN A 27 3.58 -26.20 -3.45
C ASN A 27 4.04 -27.63 -3.29
N LEU A 28 3.16 -28.47 -2.75
CA LEU A 28 3.38 -29.89 -2.58
C LEU A 28 2.54 -30.67 -3.58
N SER A 29 3.17 -31.59 -4.29
CA SER A 29 2.49 -32.54 -5.16
C SER A 29 2.80 -33.96 -4.75
N PHE A 30 1.77 -34.79 -4.58
CA PHE A 30 1.91 -36.18 -4.23
C PHE A 30 0.97 -37.06 -5.04
N SER A 31 1.52 -38.15 -5.56
CA SER A 31 0.75 -39.15 -6.29
C SER A 31 0.78 -40.46 -5.51
N LYS A 32 -0.40 -40.94 -5.13
CA LYS A 32 -0.55 -42.20 -4.39
C LYS A 32 -1.75 -42.98 -4.92
N GLY A 33 -1.47 -44.14 -5.50
CA GLY A 33 -2.50 -44.99 -6.11
C GLY A 33 -3.23 -44.26 -7.24
N ALA A 34 -4.55 -44.15 -7.11
CA ALA A 34 -5.42 -43.48 -8.09
C ALA A 34 -5.48 -41.95 -7.93
N HIS A 35 -4.86 -41.37 -6.91
CA HIS A 35 -4.94 -39.95 -6.60
C HIS A 35 -3.65 -39.22 -6.96
N SER A 36 -3.81 -38.05 -7.56
CA SER A 36 -2.75 -37.08 -7.77
C SER A 36 -3.17 -35.76 -7.13
N ILE A 37 -2.64 -35.49 -5.95
CA ILE A 37 -3.05 -34.37 -5.12
C ILE A 37 -1.99 -33.28 -5.16
N LYS A 38 -2.45 -32.03 -5.27
CA LYS A 38 -1.65 -30.82 -5.20
C LYS A 38 -2.20 -29.92 -4.10
N LEU A 39 -1.33 -29.53 -3.19
CA LEU A 39 -1.62 -28.55 -2.16
C LEU A 39 -0.66 -27.39 -2.31
N GLY A 40 -1.12 -26.17 -2.06
CA GLY A 40 -0.20 -25.05 -1.98
C GLY A 40 -0.69 -23.95 -1.08
N TYR A 41 0.28 -23.19 -0.58
CA TYR A 41 0.10 -22.06 0.30
C TYR A 41 0.93 -20.89 -0.21
N HIS A 42 0.33 -19.70 -0.17
CA HIS A 42 1.00 -18.46 -0.49
C HIS A 42 0.66 -17.43 0.59
N PHE A 43 1.69 -16.90 1.22
CA PHE A 43 1.61 -15.71 2.05
C PHE A 43 2.23 -14.54 1.30
N LEU A 44 1.51 -13.42 1.25
CA LEU A 44 1.97 -12.19 0.62
C LEU A 44 1.83 -11.05 1.63
N ARG A 45 2.95 -10.41 1.96
CA ARG A 45 2.97 -9.18 2.74
C ARG A 45 3.26 -8.02 1.83
N ASP A 46 2.25 -7.23 1.51
CA ASP A 46 2.41 -6.01 0.72
C ASP A 46 2.64 -4.80 1.63
N VAL A 47 3.57 -3.94 1.23
CA VAL A 47 3.93 -2.69 1.88
C VAL A 47 3.85 -1.58 0.84
N ASN A 48 3.08 -0.54 1.16
CA ASN A 48 2.99 0.68 0.36
C ASN A 48 3.23 1.89 1.27
N GLN A 49 4.43 2.43 1.16
CA GLN A 49 4.85 3.64 1.84
C GLN A 49 5.00 4.76 0.82
N TRP A 50 4.36 5.88 1.10
CA TRP A 50 4.47 7.07 0.27
C TRP A 50 4.56 8.30 1.15
N ALA A 51 5.48 9.20 0.81
CA ALA A 51 5.54 10.52 1.37
C ALA A 51 5.67 11.53 0.22
N ASP A 52 4.85 12.57 0.26
CA ASP A 52 4.92 13.68 -0.69
C ASP A 52 4.99 15.02 0.08
N PRO A 53 6.09 15.28 0.80
CA PRO A 53 6.28 16.54 1.48
C PRO A 53 6.51 17.65 0.45
N SER A 54 5.94 18.81 0.72
CA SER A 54 6.27 20.02 -0.03
C SER A 54 7.40 20.75 0.68
N ARG A 55 8.40 21.20 -0.08
CA ARG A 55 9.52 21.98 0.46
C ARG A 55 9.21 23.46 0.35
N THR A 56 9.70 24.24 1.33
CA THR A 56 9.62 25.70 1.24
C THR A 56 10.36 26.18 0.00
N SER A 57 9.70 27.03 -0.80
CA SER A 57 10.28 27.55 -2.03
C SER A 57 10.16 29.07 -2.10
N PHE A 58 11.22 29.68 -2.62
CA PHE A 58 11.33 31.12 -2.86
C PHE A 58 11.35 31.37 -4.36
N THR A 59 10.56 32.34 -4.79
CA THR A 59 10.51 32.79 -6.19
C THR A 59 10.92 34.27 -6.25
N PHE A 60 11.91 34.56 -7.07
CA PHE A 60 12.41 35.90 -7.34
C PHE A 60 12.08 36.27 -8.80
N ASN A 61 11.22 37.27 -8.94
CA ASN A 61 10.85 37.91 -10.20
C ASN A 61 11.43 39.32 -10.20
N PRO A 62 11.60 39.98 -11.36
CA PRO A 62 12.12 41.35 -11.43
C PRO A 62 11.07 42.38 -10.96
N ARG A 63 10.63 42.27 -9.71
CA ARG A 63 9.50 43.03 -9.15
C ARG A 63 9.96 44.31 -8.47
N TYR A 64 11.09 44.29 -7.79
CA TYR A 64 11.54 45.41 -6.95
C TYR A 64 12.66 46.22 -7.63
N THR A 65 13.69 45.55 -8.15
CA THR A 65 14.82 46.21 -8.83
C THR A 65 14.72 46.19 -10.36
N GLY A 66 13.71 45.51 -10.92
CA GLY A 66 13.65 45.23 -12.36
C GLY A 66 14.63 44.14 -12.82
N ASN A 67 15.36 43.52 -11.89
CA ASN A 67 16.24 42.39 -12.16
C ASN A 67 16.05 41.29 -11.10
N ALA A 68 15.62 40.10 -11.52
CA ALA A 68 15.32 39.00 -10.59
C ALA A 68 16.54 38.52 -9.79
N PHE A 69 17.75 38.62 -10.35
CA PHE A 69 18.98 38.25 -9.67
C PHE A 69 19.40 39.29 -8.63
N ALA A 70 19.20 40.58 -8.90
CA ALA A 70 19.39 41.62 -7.90
C ALA A 70 18.37 41.52 -6.76
N ASP A 71 17.10 41.23 -7.06
CA ASP A 71 16.06 40.95 -6.04
C ASP A 71 16.44 39.73 -5.18
N TYR A 72 17.10 38.72 -5.76
CA TYR A 72 17.66 37.59 -5.02
C TYR A 72 18.80 38.00 -4.07
N LEU A 73 19.79 38.75 -4.56
CA LEU A 73 20.93 39.20 -3.74
C LEU A 73 20.51 40.08 -2.57
N LEU A 74 19.44 40.88 -2.75
CA LEU A 74 18.86 41.72 -1.71
C LEU A 74 17.89 40.99 -0.78
N GLY A 75 17.53 39.74 -1.09
CA GLY A 75 16.60 38.95 -0.29
C GLY A 75 15.14 39.42 -0.39
N HIS A 76 14.72 39.93 -1.55
CA HIS A 76 13.35 40.36 -1.82
C HIS A 76 12.61 39.34 -2.71
N PRO A 77 12.13 38.21 -2.15
CA PRO A 77 11.34 37.26 -2.92
C PRO A 77 9.99 37.87 -3.30
N SER A 78 9.58 37.69 -4.55
CA SER A 78 8.25 38.08 -5.00
C SER A 78 7.14 37.14 -4.48
N GLN A 79 7.51 35.91 -4.13
CA GLN A 79 6.61 34.91 -3.55
C GLN A 79 7.41 33.93 -2.68
N VAL A 80 6.81 33.54 -1.55
CA VAL A 80 7.28 32.44 -0.69
C VAL A 80 6.15 31.45 -0.55
N THR A 81 6.44 30.17 -0.82
CA THR A 81 5.53 29.06 -0.53
C THR A 81 6.14 28.25 0.59
N THR A 82 5.46 28.15 1.72
CA THR A 82 5.88 27.32 2.86
C THR A 82 5.68 25.84 2.56
N GLY A 83 6.66 25.02 2.95
CA GLY A 83 6.54 23.58 2.88
C GLY A 83 5.58 23.00 3.91
N SER A 84 5.26 21.73 3.75
CA SER A 84 4.40 20.94 4.63
C SER A 84 4.85 19.48 4.60
N GLU A 85 4.49 18.71 5.62
CA GLU A 85 4.72 17.25 5.61
C GLU A 85 3.97 16.53 4.49
N GLY A 86 2.97 17.20 3.90
CA GLY A 86 2.18 16.67 2.80
C GLY A 86 1.45 15.37 3.17
N LEU A 87 1.13 14.58 2.14
CA LEU A 87 0.53 13.27 2.34
C LEU A 87 1.60 12.26 2.76
N ARG A 88 1.33 11.49 3.82
CA ARG A 88 2.17 10.38 4.28
C ARG A 88 1.32 9.14 4.45
N LEU A 89 1.82 8.00 4.01
CA LEU A 89 1.16 6.71 3.99
C LEU A 89 2.16 5.63 4.41
N ASN A 90 1.72 4.68 5.24
CA ASN A 90 2.49 3.47 5.57
C ASN A 90 1.56 2.26 5.66
N GLN A 91 0.97 1.92 4.53
CA GLN A 91 0.00 0.85 4.41
C GLN A 91 0.67 -0.51 4.31
N VAL A 92 0.14 -1.49 5.03
CA VAL A 92 0.59 -2.88 4.98
C VAL A 92 -0.62 -3.81 4.94
N GLN A 93 -0.51 -4.90 4.18
CA GLN A 93 -1.52 -5.93 4.04
C GLN A 93 -0.86 -7.31 4.07
N GLY A 94 -1.46 -8.27 4.79
CA GLY A 94 -1.01 -9.67 4.83
C GLY A 94 -2.06 -10.60 4.22
N GLY A 95 -1.87 -10.97 2.95
CA GLY A 95 -2.74 -11.90 2.22
C GLY A 95 -2.34 -13.35 2.42
N HIS A 96 -3.34 -14.23 2.52
CA HIS A 96 -3.18 -15.68 2.63
C HIS A 96 -3.97 -16.37 1.52
N PHE A 97 -3.34 -17.31 0.82
CA PHE A 97 -3.97 -18.08 -0.25
C PHE A 97 -3.63 -19.56 -0.06
N VAL A 98 -4.66 -20.40 -0.02
CA VAL A 98 -4.54 -21.85 0.15
C VAL A 98 -5.27 -22.52 -0.99
N PHE A 99 -4.71 -23.58 -1.56
CA PHE A 99 -5.46 -24.44 -2.46
C PHE A 99 -5.17 -25.91 -2.22
N LEU A 100 -6.16 -26.74 -2.56
CA LEU A 100 -6.09 -28.19 -2.61
C LEU A 100 -6.76 -28.64 -3.91
N GLN A 101 -6.11 -29.53 -4.65
CA GLN A 101 -6.63 -30.14 -5.88
C GLN A 101 -6.33 -31.62 -5.85
N ASP A 102 -7.29 -32.45 -6.25
CA ASP A 102 -7.14 -33.90 -6.39
C ASP A 102 -7.64 -34.35 -7.77
N ASP A 103 -6.75 -34.98 -8.52
CA ASP A 103 -7.05 -35.67 -9.76
C ASP A 103 -7.17 -37.17 -9.45
N TRP A 104 -8.39 -37.66 -9.35
CA TRP A 104 -8.72 -39.02 -8.95
C TRP A 104 -9.16 -39.90 -10.12
N LYS A 105 -8.41 -40.96 -10.40
CA LYS A 105 -8.78 -42.02 -11.34
C LYS A 105 -9.74 -43.01 -10.70
N ALA A 106 -11.02 -42.64 -10.60
CA ALA A 106 -12.06 -43.48 -10.00
C ALA A 106 -12.24 -44.84 -10.73
N SER A 107 -11.99 -44.89 -12.05
CA SER A 107 -11.91 -46.14 -12.81
C SER A 107 -10.99 -45.99 -14.03
N ALA A 108 -10.73 -47.08 -14.76
CA ALA A 108 -9.97 -47.03 -16.02
C ALA A 108 -10.58 -46.12 -17.10
N ARG A 109 -11.86 -45.71 -16.95
CA ARG A 109 -12.58 -44.86 -17.89
C ARG A 109 -13.10 -43.56 -17.27
N LEU A 110 -12.85 -43.29 -15.99
CA LEU A 110 -13.37 -42.12 -15.30
C LEU A 110 -12.29 -41.46 -14.46
N THR A 111 -12.02 -40.18 -14.76
CA THR A 111 -11.20 -39.31 -13.92
C THR A 111 -12.06 -38.18 -13.37
N VAL A 112 -12.00 -37.99 -12.06
CA VAL A 112 -12.68 -36.92 -11.32
C VAL A 112 -11.63 -35.92 -10.88
N ASN A 113 -11.87 -34.64 -11.12
CA ASN A 113 -10.98 -33.56 -10.71
C ASN A 113 -11.75 -32.71 -9.70
N VAL A 114 -11.25 -32.63 -8.47
CA VAL A 114 -11.87 -31.84 -7.41
C VAL A 114 -10.85 -30.83 -6.91
N GLY A 115 -11.27 -29.59 -6.68
CA GLY A 115 -10.40 -28.59 -6.12
C GLY A 115 -11.13 -27.57 -5.28
N LEU A 116 -10.41 -27.00 -4.32
CA LEU A 116 -10.86 -25.90 -3.50
C LEU A 116 -9.72 -24.91 -3.35
N ARG A 117 -10.05 -23.63 -3.50
CA ARG A 117 -9.12 -22.54 -3.20
C ARG A 117 -9.77 -21.56 -2.23
N TYR A 118 -9.02 -21.18 -1.22
CA TYR A 118 -9.39 -20.16 -0.25
C TYR A 118 -8.43 -18.99 -0.35
N GLU A 119 -8.96 -17.78 -0.45
CA GLU A 119 -8.18 -16.55 -0.44
C GLU A 119 -8.69 -15.63 0.66
N TYR A 120 -7.74 -15.10 1.42
CA TYR A 120 -7.99 -14.12 2.46
C TYR A 120 -7.08 -12.91 2.27
N ARG A 121 -7.69 -11.74 2.06
CA ARG A 121 -6.99 -10.45 2.00
C ARG A 121 -7.68 -9.46 2.94
N PRO A 122 -7.11 -9.21 4.13
CA PRO A 122 -7.63 -8.18 5.03
C PRO A 122 -7.40 -6.78 4.44
N PRO A 123 -8.11 -5.74 4.89
CA PRO A 123 -7.85 -4.37 4.46
C PRO A 123 -6.42 -3.91 4.82
N TYR A 124 -5.93 -2.89 4.12
CA TYR A 124 -4.67 -2.24 4.49
C TYR A 124 -4.79 -1.53 5.83
N VAL A 125 -3.76 -1.69 6.66
CA VAL A 125 -3.59 -0.98 7.93
C VAL A 125 -2.41 -0.02 7.84
N ASP A 126 -2.52 1.14 8.47
CA ASP A 126 -1.39 2.08 8.59
C ASP A 126 -0.62 1.83 9.90
N TYR A 127 0.61 1.32 9.79
CA TYR A 127 1.43 1.01 10.96
C TYR A 127 2.04 2.24 11.66
N LYS A 128 1.98 3.42 11.04
CA LYS A 128 2.51 4.67 11.61
C LYS A 128 1.44 5.67 11.99
N GLY A 129 0.18 5.45 11.63
CA GLY A 129 -0.93 6.32 12.05
C GLY A 129 -1.00 7.64 11.29
N TYR A 130 -0.55 7.68 10.05
CA TYR A 130 -0.55 8.90 9.23
C TYR A 130 -1.90 9.19 8.59
N VAL A 131 -2.68 8.16 8.28
CA VAL A 131 -3.95 8.31 7.57
C VAL A 131 -5.16 7.98 8.42
N THR A 132 -6.25 8.66 8.09
CA THR A 132 -7.60 8.41 8.59
C THR A 132 -8.58 8.55 7.44
N ASN A 133 -9.75 7.95 7.61
CA ASN A 133 -10.93 8.23 6.81
C ASN A 133 -12.02 8.87 7.68
N PHE A 134 -13.06 9.42 7.06
CA PHE A 134 -14.27 9.88 7.74
C PHE A 134 -15.39 8.88 7.52
N ASP A 135 -15.85 8.25 8.60
CA ASP A 135 -16.95 7.31 8.56
C ASP A 135 -18.29 8.07 8.61
N LEU A 136 -19.04 8.02 7.51
CA LEU A 136 -20.34 8.69 7.38
C LEU A 136 -21.43 8.06 8.26
N SER A 137 -21.28 6.81 8.68
CA SER A 137 -22.28 6.12 9.51
C SER A 137 -22.19 6.52 10.99
N THR A 138 -20.98 6.79 11.47
CA THR A 138 -20.71 7.18 12.87
C THR A 138 -20.42 8.67 13.02
N GLY A 139 -20.11 9.37 11.92
CA GLY A 139 -19.70 10.77 11.93
C GLY A 139 -18.31 10.99 12.55
N GLN A 140 -17.49 9.94 12.63
CA GLN A 140 -16.20 9.95 13.31
C GLN A 140 -15.05 9.61 12.36
N LEU A 141 -13.83 9.93 12.80
CA LEU A 141 -12.61 9.53 12.10
C LEU A 141 -12.30 8.05 12.39
N SER A 142 -11.93 7.31 11.34
CA SER A 142 -11.50 5.91 11.43
C SER A 142 -10.22 5.72 10.60
N PRO A 143 -9.06 5.47 11.22
CA PRO A 143 -8.83 5.33 12.67
C PRO A 143 -8.98 6.63 13.48
N PRO A 144 -9.35 6.57 14.78
CA PRO A 144 -9.49 7.76 15.61
C PRO A 144 -8.13 8.42 15.90
N LEU A 145 -8.17 9.63 16.49
CA LEU A 145 -6.95 10.31 16.97
C LEU A 145 -6.25 9.47 18.04
N GLN A 146 -4.92 9.42 17.98
CA GLN A 146 -4.11 8.77 19.02
C GLN A 146 -4.35 9.41 20.39
N LYS A 147 -4.31 8.55 21.42
CA LYS A 147 -4.23 9.00 22.81
C LYS A 147 -2.82 9.54 23.06
N ARG A 148 -2.64 10.32 24.13
CA ARG A 148 -1.37 10.99 24.46
C ARG A 148 -0.19 10.05 24.74
N GLU A 149 -0.42 8.74 24.82
CA GLU A 149 0.57 7.71 25.07
C GLU A 149 0.99 7.08 23.74
N LEU A 150 2.10 7.54 23.18
CA LEU A 150 2.64 7.04 21.91
C LEU A 150 3.45 5.77 22.16
N GLN A 151 3.15 4.70 21.40
CA GLN A 151 4.06 3.56 21.31
C GLN A 151 5.30 3.96 20.49
N PRO A 152 6.50 3.37 20.72
CA PRO A 152 7.73 3.79 20.06
C PRO A 152 7.71 3.77 18.52
N TRP A 153 6.80 2.99 17.91
CA TRP A 153 6.63 2.87 16.47
C TRP A 153 5.53 3.79 15.89
N GLU A 154 4.78 4.47 16.74
CA GLU A 154 3.72 5.41 16.35
C GLU A 154 4.31 6.81 16.15
N THR A 155 4.21 7.33 14.92
CA THR A 155 4.77 8.65 14.56
C THR A 155 3.74 9.59 13.95
N GLY A 156 2.53 9.09 13.70
CA GLY A 156 1.42 9.82 13.11
C GLY A 156 0.44 10.34 14.16
N ARG A 157 -0.71 10.84 13.70
CA ARG A 157 -1.72 11.49 14.54
C ARG A 157 -2.90 10.56 14.88
N PHE A 158 -3.07 9.48 14.13
CA PHE A 158 -4.19 8.54 14.21
C PHE A 158 -3.73 7.17 14.70
N GLU A 159 -4.62 6.41 15.34
CA GLU A 159 -4.30 5.11 15.91
C GLU A 159 -3.68 4.17 14.86
N ALA A 160 -2.51 3.61 15.16
CA ALA A 160 -1.80 2.75 14.22
C ALA A 160 -2.37 1.33 14.22
N GLY A 161 -2.22 0.61 13.09
CA GLY A 161 -2.64 -0.78 12.95
C GLY A 161 -4.14 -1.00 12.75
N VAL A 162 -4.93 0.07 12.74
CA VAL A 162 -6.38 0.01 12.48
C VAL A 162 -6.63 0.10 10.96
N PRO A 163 -7.55 -0.71 10.41
CA PRO A 163 -7.94 -0.61 9.01
C PRO A 163 -8.48 0.77 8.63
N VAL A 164 -7.93 1.34 7.55
CA VAL A 164 -8.38 2.63 7.01
C VAL A 164 -9.67 2.48 6.19
N HIS A 165 -9.94 1.26 5.72
CA HIS A 165 -11.11 0.90 4.93
C HIS A 165 -11.72 -0.39 5.48
N GLY A 166 -13.05 -0.49 5.50
CA GLY A 166 -13.78 -1.62 6.09
C GLY A 166 -14.01 -2.83 5.18
N TYR A 167 -13.37 -2.92 4.01
CA TYR A 167 -13.59 -4.09 3.14
C TYR A 167 -12.69 -5.25 3.54
N GLU A 168 -13.26 -6.43 3.71
CA GLU A 168 -12.54 -7.67 3.96
C GLU A 168 -12.83 -8.65 2.82
N ASN A 169 -11.79 -9.02 2.07
CA ASN A 169 -11.95 -9.91 0.93
C ASN A 169 -11.65 -11.34 1.36
N ARG A 170 -12.72 -12.13 1.54
CA ARG A 170 -12.67 -13.58 1.72
C ARG A 170 -13.31 -14.24 0.51
N LEU A 171 -12.58 -15.11 -0.18
CA LEU A 171 -13.04 -15.76 -1.39
C LEU A 171 -12.84 -17.27 -1.30
N ILE A 172 -13.88 -18.02 -1.67
CA ILE A 172 -13.84 -19.47 -1.80
C ILE A 172 -14.14 -19.81 -3.27
N GLN A 173 -13.27 -20.59 -3.90
CA GLN A 173 -13.41 -21.01 -5.29
C GLN A 173 -13.37 -22.55 -5.37
N PRO A 174 -14.53 -23.22 -5.34
CA PRO A 174 -14.60 -24.64 -5.62
C PRO A 174 -14.41 -24.93 -7.12
N ARG A 175 -13.86 -26.09 -7.45
CA ARG A 175 -13.68 -26.60 -8.81
C ARG A 175 -14.07 -28.07 -8.84
N LEU A 176 -14.84 -28.45 -9.85
CA LEU A 176 -15.24 -29.84 -10.08
C LEU A 176 -15.21 -30.10 -11.60
N GLY A 177 -14.61 -31.21 -11.99
CA GLY A 177 -14.53 -31.64 -13.38
C GLY A 177 -14.57 -33.15 -13.51
N LEU A 178 -15.12 -33.63 -14.64
CA LEU A 178 -15.18 -35.04 -14.99
C LEU A 178 -14.53 -35.22 -16.36
N ALA A 179 -13.75 -36.28 -16.53
CA ALA A 179 -13.17 -36.64 -17.81
C ALA A 179 -13.38 -38.13 -18.09
N ASN A 180 -13.86 -38.43 -19.30
CA ASN A 180 -13.92 -39.75 -19.90
C ASN A 180 -13.00 -39.76 -21.14
N PRO A 181 -12.34 -40.89 -21.44
CA PRO A 181 -11.49 -41.04 -22.61
C PRO A 181 -12.27 -40.96 -23.93
#